data_AF-A0A2E3RHE1-F1
#
_entry.id   AF-A0A2E3RHE1-F1
#
_cell.length_a   1.000
_cell.length_b   1.000
_cell.length_c   1.000
_cell.angle_alpha   90.00
_cell.angle_beta   90.00
_cell.angle_gamma   90.00
#
_symmetry.space_group_name_H-M   'P 1'
#
loop_
_entity.id
_entity.type
_entity.pdbx_description
1 polymer ?
#
loop_
_entity_poly.entity_id
_entity_poly.type
_entity_poly.pdbx_seq_one_letter_code
_entity_poly.pdbx_strand_id
1 'polypeptide(L)'
;MRQIDSSQRLMQLLVHHYRSLPMFLTEAVPWTHRGDEQATGVLLDIVEGQRDLSNRIAAELEQRGCPLDMGEYPMEFLDWHFLSLDFLVQRLVENQQHEVDAIARLSAELSDDAVAYHLSQEALGAAKGYLESLSELTPDLVT
;
A
#
# COMPACT_ATOMS: atom_id res chain seq x y z
N MET A 1 5.82 2.51 27.97
CA MET A 1 6.05 1.31 27.13
C MET A 1 5.00 1.15 26.03
N ARG A 2 3.68 1.25 26.33
CA ARG A 2 2.58 1.04 25.35
C ARG A 2 2.61 1.99 24.11
N GLN A 3 2.86 3.29 24.31
CA GLN A 3 2.90 4.27 23.21
C GLN A 3 4.08 4.07 22.24
N ILE A 4 5.19 3.50 22.72
CA ILE A 4 6.38 3.22 21.90
C ILE A 4 6.06 2.08 20.93
N ASP A 5 5.38 1.03 21.39
CA ASP A 5 4.96 -0.11 20.55
C ASP A 5 3.95 0.34 19.48
N SER A 6 2.91 1.10 19.85
CA SER A 6 1.94 1.65 18.87
C SER A 6 2.60 2.56 17.83
N SER A 7 3.60 3.35 18.22
CA SER A 7 4.34 4.20 17.28
C SER A 7 5.21 3.37 16.33
N GLN A 8 5.81 2.28 16.80
CA GLN A 8 6.54 1.33 15.95
C GLN A 8 5.59 0.65 14.95
N ARG A 9 4.37 0.29 15.35
CA ARG A 9 3.38 -0.31 14.44
C ARG A 9 2.82 0.68 13.42
N LEU A 10 2.61 1.93 13.82
CA LEU A 10 2.29 3.01 12.86
C LEU A 10 3.43 3.26 11.88
N MET A 11 4.69 3.21 12.34
CA MET A 11 5.85 3.30 11.45
C MET A 11 5.87 2.16 10.43
N GLN A 12 5.61 0.92 10.88
CA GLN A 12 5.50 -0.22 9.99
C GLN A 12 4.42 0.00 8.93
N LEU A 13 3.23 0.46 9.33
CA LEU A 13 2.15 0.79 8.40
C LEU A 13 2.55 1.90 7.40
N LEU A 14 3.23 2.95 7.88
CA LEU A 14 3.73 4.03 7.03
C LEU A 14 4.69 3.50 5.96
N VAL A 15 5.66 2.67 6.35
CA VAL A 15 6.65 2.09 5.43
C VAL A 15 5.97 1.17 4.42
N HIS A 16 4.99 0.36 4.83
CA HIS A 16 4.20 -0.50 3.92
C HIS A 16 3.56 0.31 2.78
N HIS A 17 2.93 1.45 3.10
CA HIS A 17 2.33 2.31 2.08
C HIS A 17 3.37 3.08 1.26
N TYR A 18 4.39 3.64 1.92
CA TYR A 18 5.36 4.50 1.25
C TYR A 18 6.31 3.73 0.34
N ARG A 19 6.54 2.44 0.63
CA ARG A 19 7.38 1.52 -0.16
C ARG A 19 6.59 0.40 -0.81
N SER A 20 5.33 0.68 -1.14
CA SER A 20 4.45 -0.27 -1.81
C SER A 20 4.85 -0.47 -3.28
N LEU A 21 4.41 -1.60 -3.87
CA LEU A 21 4.58 -1.84 -5.30
C LEU A 21 3.90 -0.76 -6.17
N PRO A 22 2.64 -0.34 -5.89
CA PRO A 22 2.02 0.77 -6.61
C PRO A 22 2.86 2.04 -6.66
N MET A 23 3.42 2.46 -5.51
CA MET A 23 4.29 3.63 -5.42
C MET A 23 5.53 3.47 -6.32
N PHE A 24 6.19 2.32 -6.21
CA PHE A 24 7.34 2.00 -7.05
C PHE A 24 7.01 2.03 -8.54
N LEU A 25 5.89 1.43 -8.97
CA LEU A 25 5.53 1.40 -10.39
C LEU A 25 5.27 2.80 -10.95
N THR A 26 4.70 3.71 -10.17
CA THR A 26 4.54 5.10 -10.63
C THR A 26 5.87 5.84 -10.79
N GLU A 27 6.92 5.45 -10.05
CA GLU A 27 8.28 5.96 -10.25
C GLU A 27 9.02 5.26 -11.40
N ALA A 28 8.78 3.96 -11.57
CA ALA A 28 9.36 3.13 -12.62
C ALA A 28 8.79 3.43 -14.02
N VAL A 29 7.54 3.91 -14.08
CA VAL A 29 6.80 4.22 -15.31
C VAL A 29 6.71 2.98 -16.23
N PRO A 30 5.89 1.96 -15.88
CA PRO A 30 5.79 0.72 -16.66
C PRO A 30 5.32 1.01 -18.08
N TRP A 31 5.64 0.09 -19.00
CA TRP A 31 5.16 0.16 -20.37
C TRP A 31 3.65 -0.04 -20.42
N THR A 32 2.91 0.98 -20.85
CA THR A 32 1.46 0.95 -21.04
C THR A 32 1.11 0.90 -22.52
N HIS A 33 0.08 0.16 -22.88
CA HIS A 33 -0.49 0.09 -24.22
C HIS A 33 -1.93 0.62 -24.24
N ARG A 34 -2.48 0.84 -25.43
CA ARG A 34 -3.90 1.17 -25.58
C ARG A 34 -4.74 0.00 -25.02
N GLY A 35 -5.66 0.28 -24.10
CA GLY A 35 -6.42 -0.72 -23.37
C GLY A 35 -6.10 -0.75 -21.87
N ASP A 36 -4.95 -0.21 -21.46
CA ASP A 36 -4.51 -0.19 -20.05
C ASP A 36 -5.07 1.00 -19.26
N GLU A 37 -5.98 1.79 -19.82
CA GLU A 37 -6.47 3.03 -19.20
C GLU A 37 -7.15 2.76 -17.85
N GLN A 38 -7.92 1.68 -17.75
CA GLN A 38 -8.57 1.29 -16.50
C GLN A 38 -7.56 0.83 -15.45
N ALA A 39 -6.59 -0.01 -15.84
CA ALA A 39 -5.53 -0.47 -14.94
C ALA A 39 -4.65 0.68 -14.45
N THR A 40 -4.34 1.62 -15.33
CA THR A 40 -3.61 2.86 -15.00
C THR A 40 -4.42 3.70 -14.00
N GLY A 41 -5.74 3.84 -14.21
CA GLY A 41 -6.63 4.55 -13.29
C GLY A 41 -6.58 3.94 -11.88
N VAL A 42 -6.82 2.64 -11.76
CA VAL A 42 -6.78 1.94 -10.46
C VAL A 42 -5.41 2.07 -9.79
N LEU A 43 -4.31 1.95 -10.54
CA LEU A 43 -2.96 2.16 -10.01
C LEU A 43 -2.77 3.56 -9.42
N LEU A 44 -3.24 4.59 -10.12
CA LEU A 44 -3.15 5.97 -9.65
C LEU A 44 -4.04 6.23 -8.41
N ASP A 45 -5.24 5.66 -8.39
CA ASP A 45 -6.15 5.77 -7.24
C ASP A 45 -5.54 5.13 -5.98
N ILE A 46 -4.82 4.01 -6.13
CA ILE A 46 -4.08 3.38 -5.03
C ILE A 46 -2.99 4.31 -4.52
N VAL A 47 -2.18 4.86 -5.41
CA VAL A 47 -1.05 5.73 -5.05
C VAL A 47 -1.51 7.02 -4.39
N GLU A 48 -2.59 7.63 -4.87
CA GLU A 48 -3.17 8.82 -4.25
C GLU A 48 -3.64 8.53 -2.82
N GLY A 49 -4.41 7.44 -2.61
CA GLY A 49 -4.88 7.07 -1.28
C GLY A 49 -3.76 6.68 -0.33
N GLN A 50 -2.75 5.95 -0.80
CA GLN A 50 -1.58 5.59 0.00
C GLN A 50 -0.80 6.84 0.40
N ARG A 51 -0.62 7.83 -0.49
CA ARG A 51 0.03 9.11 -0.15
C ARG A 51 -0.74 9.90 0.90
N ASP A 52 -2.06 10.01 0.77
CA ASP A 52 -2.89 10.69 1.79
C ASP A 52 -2.74 10.03 3.17
N LEU A 53 -2.91 8.72 3.24
CA LEU A 53 -2.76 7.97 4.48
C LEU A 53 -1.34 8.06 5.05
N SER A 54 -0.31 7.92 4.23
CA SER A 54 1.09 8.07 4.65
C SER A 54 1.35 9.45 5.26
N ASN A 55 0.84 10.53 4.64
CA ASN A 55 1.00 11.87 5.18
C ASN A 55 0.34 12.03 6.55
N ARG A 56 -0.85 11.46 6.74
CA ARG A 56 -1.59 11.53 8.00
C ARG A 56 -0.93 10.68 9.10
N ILE A 57 -0.40 9.51 8.76
CA ILE A 57 0.36 8.66 9.69
C ILE A 57 1.68 9.35 10.07
N ALA A 58 2.38 9.96 9.11
CA ALA A 58 3.61 10.72 9.37
C ALA A 58 3.35 11.89 10.32
N ALA A 59 2.28 12.66 10.09
CA ALA A 59 1.88 13.75 10.98
C ALA A 59 1.58 13.27 12.41
N GLU A 60 0.94 12.11 12.56
CA GLU A 60 0.68 11.50 13.87
C GLU A 60 1.99 11.06 14.56
N LEU A 61 2.93 10.46 13.83
CA LEU A 61 4.25 10.06 14.36
C LEU A 61 5.09 11.27 14.77
N GLU A 62 5.06 12.35 13.99
CA GLU A 62 5.71 13.62 14.34
C GLU A 62 5.14 14.23 15.61
N GLN A 63 3.80 14.23 15.77
CA GLN A 63 3.15 14.69 17.01
C GLN A 63 3.58 13.86 18.23
N ARG A 64 3.88 12.58 18.05
CA ARG A 64 4.42 11.68 19.08
C ARG A 64 5.93 11.88 19.32
N GLY A 65 6.59 12.75 18.56
CA GLY A 65 8.04 12.97 18.63
C GLY A 65 8.86 11.77 18.15
N CYS A 66 8.27 10.90 17.32
CA CYS A 66 8.94 9.74 16.77
C CYS A 66 9.70 10.12 15.48
N PRO A 67 10.99 9.77 15.34
CA PRO A 67 11.72 10.01 14.11
C PRO A 67 11.12 9.17 12.98
N LEU A 68 10.99 9.76 11.79
CA LEU A 68 10.53 9.05 10.60
C LEU A 68 11.69 8.32 9.93
N ASP A 69 11.51 7.02 9.70
CA ASP A 69 12.38 6.20 8.86
C ASP A 69 11.53 5.61 7.73
N MET A 70 11.66 6.19 6.54
CA MET A 70 10.85 5.83 5.37
C MET A 70 11.36 4.58 4.64
N GLY A 71 12.47 3.98 5.12
CA GLY A 71 13.07 2.79 4.53
C GLY A 71 13.44 2.91 3.06
N GLU A 72 13.74 1.76 2.44
CA GLU A 72 14.06 1.61 1.02
C GLU A 72 13.04 0.67 0.36
N TYR A 73 12.91 0.75 -0.96
CA TYR A 73 12.08 -0.21 -1.69
C TYR A 73 12.67 -1.63 -1.58
N PRO A 74 11.82 -2.68 -1.49
CA PRO A 74 12.26 -4.05 -1.60
C PRO A 74 13.07 -4.29 -2.89
N MET A 75 14.20 -4.98 -2.78
CA MET A 75 15.09 -5.25 -3.92
C MET A 75 14.39 -6.02 -5.07
N GLU A 76 13.40 -6.86 -4.74
CA GLU A 76 12.60 -7.62 -5.71
C GLU A 76 11.81 -6.74 -6.69
N PHE A 77 11.51 -5.49 -6.34
CA PHE A 77 10.80 -4.57 -7.23
C PHE A 77 11.65 -4.18 -8.43
N LEU A 78 12.99 -4.19 -8.30
CA LEU A 78 13.88 -3.85 -9.40
C LEU A 78 13.73 -4.79 -10.60
N ASP A 79 13.31 -6.04 -10.35
CA ASP A 79 13.06 -7.03 -11.40
C ASP A 79 11.81 -6.68 -12.24
N TRP A 80 10.98 -5.74 -11.80
CA TRP A 80 9.69 -5.41 -12.41
C TRP A 80 9.69 -4.11 -13.22
N HIS A 81 10.81 -3.38 -13.25
CA HIS A 81 10.96 -2.10 -13.97
C HIS A 81 10.63 -2.17 -15.47
N PHE A 82 10.82 -3.31 -16.12
CA PHE A 82 10.72 -3.45 -17.58
C PHE A 82 9.47 -4.19 -18.05
N LEU A 83 8.55 -4.49 -17.14
CA LEU A 83 7.34 -5.26 -17.45
C LEU A 83 6.19 -4.31 -17.87
N SER A 84 5.32 -4.81 -18.73
CA SER A 84 4.12 -4.09 -19.14
C SER A 84 3.06 -4.12 -18.04
N LEU A 85 2.21 -3.10 -18.00
CA LEU A 85 1.23 -2.95 -16.93
C LEU A 85 0.22 -4.11 -16.89
N ASP A 86 -0.25 -4.58 -18.05
CA ASP A 86 -1.13 -5.75 -18.19
C ASP A 86 -0.55 -7.02 -17.54
N PHE A 87 0.75 -7.29 -17.74
CA PHE A 87 1.45 -8.38 -17.09
C PHE A 87 1.59 -8.17 -15.57
N LEU A 88 1.76 -6.92 -15.14
CA LEU A 88 1.92 -6.55 -13.75
C LEU A 88 0.60 -6.55 -12.95
N VAL A 89 -0.58 -6.52 -13.59
CA VAL A 89 -1.87 -6.53 -12.88
C VAL A 89 -1.98 -7.72 -11.93
N GLN A 90 -1.61 -8.94 -12.37
CA GLN A 90 -1.66 -10.10 -11.49
C GLN A 90 -0.73 -9.95 -10.28
N ARG A 91 0.46 -9.38 -10.48
CA ARG A 91 1.41 -9.11 -9.40
C ARG A 91 0.91 -8.03 -8.45
N LEU A 92 0.21 -7.02 -8.97
CA LEU A 92 -0.47 -6.01 -8.16
C LEU A 92 -1.57 -6.64 -7.30
N VAL A 93 -2.38 -7.56 -7.84
CA VAL A 93 -3.39 -8.30 -7.05
C VAL A 93 -2.72 -9.12 -5.93
N GLU A 94 -1.69 -9.89 -6.25
CA GLU A 94 -0.95 -10.71 -5.27
C GLU A 94 -0.32 -9.84 -4.17
N ASN A 95 0.34 -8.74 -4.55
CA ASN A 95 0.95 -7.81 -3.60
C ASN A 95 -0.12 -7.12 -2.75
N GLN A 96 -1.22 -6.69 -3.34
CA GLN A 96 -2.32 -6.04 -2.63
C GLN A 96 -3.00 -6.98 -1.63
N GLN A 97 -3.12 -8.28 -1.93
CA GLN A 97 -3.61 -9.28 -0.98
C GLN A 97 -2.69 -9.41 0.24
N HIS A 98 -1.36 -9.45 0.02
CA HIS A 98 -0.39 -9.46 1.11
C HIS A 98 -0.46 -8.19 1.96
N GLU A 99 -0.67 -7.03 1.34
CA GLU A 99 -0.87 -5.75 2.03
C GLU A 99 -2.13 -5.76 2.90
N VAL A 100 -3.27 -6.23 2.37
CA VAL A 100 -4.52 -6.38 3.15
C VAL A 100 -4.29 -7.24 4.40
N ASP A 101 -3.60 -8.37 4.25
CA ASP A 101 -3.31 -9.28 5.36
C ASP A 101 -2.33 -8.65 6.38
N ALA A 102 -1.32 -7.92 5.92
CA ALA A 102 -0.37 -7.23 6.78
C ALA A 102 -1.05 -6.12 7.59
N ILE A 103 -1.84 -5.26 6.93
CA ILE A 103 -2.56 -4.15 7.57
C ILE A 103 -3.62 -4.68 8.55
N ALA A 104 -4.28 -5.81 8.23
CA ALA A 104 -5.23 -6.44 9.15
C ALA A 104 -4.56 -6.89 10.45
N ARG A 105 -3.37 -7.50 10.36
CA ARG A 105 -2.57 -7.90 11.54
C ARG A 105 -2.13 -6.67 12.34
N LEU A 106 -1.53 -5.67 11.69
CA LEU A 106 -1.11 -4.42 12.34
C LEU A 106 -2.26 -3.71 13.04
N SER A 107 -3.43 -3.69 12.40
CA SER A 107 -4.63 -3.06 12.98
C SER A 107 -5.09 -3.74 14.26
N ALA A 108 -5.00 -5.07 14.36
CA ALA A 108 -5.34 -5.77 15.59
C ALA A 108 -4.38 -5.39 16.73
N GLU A 109 -3.09 -5.22 16.43
CA GLU A 109 -2.05 -4.80 17.38
C GLU A 109 -2.18 -3.33 17.81
N LEU A 110 -2.84 -2.50 17.00
CA LEU A 110 -3.08 -1.09 17.28
C LEU A 110 -4.37 -0.81 18.07
N SER A 111 -5.19 -1.83 18.36
CA SER A 111 -6.54 -1.69 18.95
C SER A 111 -6.62 -0.92 20.27
N ASP A 112 -5.51 -0.82 21.00
CA ASP A 112 -5.41 -0.09 22.27
C ASP A 112 -5.07 1.41 22.14
N ASP A 113 -4.75 1.87 20.93
CA ASP A 113 -4.49 3.26 20.59
C ASP A 113 -5.54 3.72 19.58
N ALA A 114 -6.54 4.46 20.07
CA ALA A 114 -7.72 4.80 19.26
C ALA A 114 -7.39 5.56 17.96
N VAL A 115 -6.39 6.44 18.00
CA VAL A 115 -5.98 7.22 16.81
C VAL A 115 -5.26 6.31 15.83
N ALA A 116 -4.30 5.53 16.31
CA ALA A 116 -3.55 4.61 15.46
C ALA A 116 -4.47 3.52 14.86
N TYR A 117 -5.38 2.99 15.65
CA TYR A 117 -6.39 2.02 15.23
C TYR A 117 -7.31 2.59 14.15
N HIS A 118 -7.78 3.83 14.31
CA HIS A 118 -8.62 4.47 13.30
C HIS A 118 -7.88 4.61 11.96
N LEU A 119 -6.64 5.12 11.99
CA LEU A 119 -5.81 5.25 10.78
C LEU A 119 -5.56 3.89 10.13
N SER A 120 -5.31 2.84 10.91
CA SER A 120 -5.06 1.51 10.38
C SER A 120 -6.32 0.84 9.82
N GLN A 121 -7.49 1.08 10.42
CA GLN A 121 -8.78 0.59 9.89
C GLN A 121 -9.14 1.27 8.58
N GLU A 122 -8.88 2.57 8.45
CA GLU A 122 -9.08 3.29 7.20
C GLU A 122 -8.16 2.76 6.10
N ALA A 123 -6.87 2.57 6.41
CA ALA A 123 -5.92 1.91 5.52
C ALA A 123 -6.40 0.50 5.10
N LEU A 124 -6.92 -0.29 6.04
CA LEU A 124 -7.44 -1.62 5.75
C LEU A 124 -8.66 -1.58 4.83
N GLY A 125 -9.58 -0.64 5.05
CA GLY A 125 -10.76 -0.44 4.22
C GLY A 125 -10.39 -0.06 2.80
N ALA A 126 -9.50 0.92 2.64
CA ALA A 126 -8.98 1.33 1.33
C ALA A 126 -8.27 0.17 0.63
N ALA A 127 -7.37 -0.53 1.32
CA ALA A 127 -6.61 -1.65 0.77
C ALA A 127 -7.52 -2.78 0.24
N LYS A 128 -8.65 -3.05 0.90
CA LYS A 128 -9.66 -4.02 0.43
C LYS A 128 -10.39 -3.53 -0.82
N GLY A 129 -10.79 -2.26 -0.86
CA GLY A 129 -11.43 -1.67 -2.04
C GLY A 129 -10.52 -1.68 -3.26
N TYR A 130 -9.22 -1.42 -3.08
CA TYR A 130 -8.23 -1.54 -4.14
C TYR A 130 -8.01 -2.97 -4.61
N LEU A 131 -7.99 -3.93 -3.68
CA LEU A 131 -7.91 -5.35 -4.06
C LEU A 131 -9.10 -5.76 -4.93
N GLU A 132 -10.32 -5.34 -4.56
CA GLU A 132 -11.52 -5.59 -5.35
C GLU A 132 -11.39 -4.97 -6.75
N SER A 133 -11.01 -3.69 -6.83
CA SER A 133 -10.82 -2.97 -8.10
C SER A 133 -9.77 -3.62 -8.99
N LEU A 134 -8.63 -4.05 -8.43
CA LEU A 134 -7.59 -4.76 -9.17
C LEU A 134 -8.04 -6.15 -9.63
N SER A 135 -8.81 -6.87 -8.81
CA SER A 135 -9.31 -8.21 -9.15
C SER A 135 -10.32 -8.17 -10.29
N GLU A 136 -11.09 -7.09 -10.42
CA GLU A 136 -11.99 -6.86 -11.56
C GLU A 136 -11.23 -6.67 -12.89
N LEU A 137 -9.96 -6.29 -12.84
CA LEU A 137 -9.09 -6.14 -14.02
C LEU A 137 -8.50 -7.46 -14.50
N THR A 138 -8.75 -8.57 -13.81
CA THR A 138 -8.29 -9.91 -14.21
C THR A 138 -9.49 -10.81 -14.55
N PRO A 139 -10.21 -10.60 -15.68
CA PRO A 139 -11.48 -11.28 -15.88
C PRO A 139 -11.38 -12.78 -16.13
N ASP A 140 -10.22 -13.37 -16.46
CA ASP A 140 -10.12 -14.82 -16.75
C ASP A 140 -8.72 -15.39 -16.43
N LEU A 141 -8.56 -15.97 -15.22
CA LEU A 141 -7.52 -16.97 -14.91
C LEU A 141 -8.15 -18.29 -14.43
N VAL A 142 -9.30 -18.64 -15.03
CA VAL A 142 -9.84 -19.99 -14.99
C VAL A 142 -9.95 -20.49 -16.42
N THR A 143 -8.86 -21.02 -16.96
CA THR A 143 -8.92 -22.02 -18.03
C THR A 143 -7.80 -23.04 -17.85
#